data_AF-A0A803V5A2-F1
#
_entry.id   AF-A0A803V5A2-F1
#
_cell.length_a   1.000
_cell.length_b   1.000
_cell.length_c   1.000
_cell.angle_alpha   90.00
_cell.angle_beta   90.00
_cell.angle_gamma   90.00
#
_symmetry.space_group_name_H-M   'P 1'
#
loop_
_entity.id
_entity.type
_entity.pdbx_description
1 polymer ?
#
loop_
_entity_poly.entity_id
_entity_poly.type
_entity_poly.pdbx_seq_one_letter_code
_entity_poly.pdbx_strand_id
1 'polypeptide(L)'
;MRSEGLSLGLVLLCLLRVQAKPLGTAEPDASKVAGTWYITAMASDSKTYLEKKDQLKMAMANIEVLGDGDLNVSFAIPTPERCMKFSSIYKPTGNPDEYHSSDRGNKTVQLVNTDSSSYMVVFATREKNGKKLKMLRLYSRAQQVRPKIISLFKRFAKQYGFTDETIWILPTQEECQLGEP
;
A
#
# COMPACT_ATOMS: atom_id res chain seq x y z
N MET A 1 75.90 -5.94 34.34
CA MET A 1 75.41 -5.50 33.02
C MET A 1 75.05 -6.75 32.24
N ARG A 2 73.89 -6.96 31.61
CA ARG A 2 72.58 -6.31 31.50
C ARG A 2 71.71 -7.43 30.86
N SER A 3 70.47 -7.60 31.31
CA SER A 3 69.59 -8.71 30.95
C SER A 3 69.35 -8.93 29.46
N GLU A 4 69.15 -10.21 29.14
CA GLU A 4 68.36 -10.82 28.06
C GLU A 4 67.40 -9.87 27.32
N GLY A 5 67.62 -9.72 26.01
CA GLY A 5 66.80 -8.91 25.10
C GLY A 5 65.46 -9.56 24.79
N LEU A 6 64.40 -8.83 25.11
CA LEU A 6 62.98 -9.20 25.08
C LEU A 6 62.43 -9.40 23.64
N SER A 7 61.85 -10.58 23.40
CA SER A 7 60.63 -10.90 22.65
C SER A 7 60.28 -10.11 21.36
N LEU A 8 60.31 -10.79 20.21
CA LEU A 8 59.60 -10.41 18.98
C LEU A 8 58.08 -10.58 19.19
N GLY A 9 57.34 -9.47 19.28
CA GLY A 9 55.87 -9.49 19.32
C GLY A 9 55.27 -8.66 18.20
N LEU A 10 55.16 -9.24 16.99
CA LEU A 10 54.44 -8.62 15.89
C LEU A 10 52.94 -8.91 16.04
N VAL A 11 52.19 -8.02 16.72
CA VAL A 11 50.73 -8.14 16.82
C VAL A 11 50.11 -7.50 15.57
N LEU A 12 49.77 -8.33 14.59
CA LEU A 12 48.95 -7.94 13.45
C LEU A 12 47.47 -7.90 13.91
N LEU A 13 46.99 -6.73 14.29
CA LEU A 13 45.57 -6.50 14.58
C LEU A 13 44.77 -6.56 13.27
N CYS A 14 44.27 -7.74 12.93
CA CYS A 14 43.24 -7.93 11.92
C CYS A 14 41.95 -7.21 12.35
N LEU A 15 41.76 -5.97 11.89
CA LEU A 15 40.47 -5.31 11.95
C LEU A 15 39.53 -5.95 10.91
N LEU A 16 38.93 -7.08 11.27
CA LEU A 16 37.73 -7.56 10.60
C LEU A 16 36.62 -6.54 10.91
N ARG A 17 36.44 -5.56 10.02
CA ARG A 17 35.18 -4.82 9.95
C ARG A 17 34.12 -5.80 9.44
N VAL A 18 33.56 -6.58 10.34
CA VAL A 18 32.23 -7.14 10.13
C VAL A 18 31.30 -5.94 10.07
N GLN A 19 30.86 -5.57 8.87
CA GLN A 19 29.70 -4.69 8.75
C GLN A 19 28.52 -5.46 9.32
N ALA A 20 28.24 -5.25 10.61
CA ALA A 20 26.94 -5.56 11.16
C ALA A 20 25.96 -4.63 10.44
N LYS A 21 25.18 -5.19 9.50
CA LYS A 21 24.00 -4.53 8.96
C LYS A 21 23.17 -4.10 10.19
N PRO A 22 22.80 -2.81 10.34
CA PRO A 22 22.06 -2.37 11.51
C PRO A 22 20.84 -3.25 11.69
N LEU A 23 20.80 -3.97 12.80
CA LEU A 23 19.62 -4.72 13.24
C LEU A 23 18.54 -3.68 13.57
N GLY A 24 17.76 -3.32 12.57
CA GLY A 24 16.88 -2.15 12.64
C GLY A 24 16.19 -1.76 11.33
N THR A 25 16.48 -2.41 10.21
CA THR A 25 15.53 -2.46 9.09
C THR A 25 14.74 -3.74 9.24
N ALA A 26 13.66 -3.70 10.03
CA ALA A 26 12.55 -4.60 9.73
C ALA A 26 12.20 -4.29 8.28
N GLU A 27 12.49 -5.21 7.36
CA GLU A 27 11.89 -5.15 6.04
C GLU A 27 10.39 -4.92 6.27
N PRO A 28 9.79 -3.90 5.64
CA PRO A 28 8.36 -3.69 5.74
C PRO A 28 7.72 -5.04 5.47
N ASP A 29 6.76 -5.42 6.30
CA ASP A 29 6.10 -6.71 6.15
C ASP A 29 5.13 -6.63 4.95
N ALA A 30 5.71 -6.42 3.76
CA ALA A 30 5.05 -6.40 2.48
C ALA A 30 4.38 -7.76 2.23
N SER A 31 4.90 -8.82 2.86
CA SER A 31 4.27 -10.15 2.88
C SER A 31 2.84 -10.12 3.45
N LYS A 32 2.54 -9.29 4.45
CA LYS A 32 1.18 -9.12 5.01
C LYS A 32 0.20 -8.45 4.05
N VAL A 33 0.67 -7.61 3.11
CA VAL A 33 -0.20 -6.96 2.12
C VAL A 33 -0.39 -7.80 0.85
N ALA A 34 0.41 -8.86 0.66
CA ALA A 34 0.35 -9.70 -0.52
C ALA A 34 -1.00 -10.42 -0.70
N GLY A 35 -1.34 -10.78 -1.93
CA GLY A 35 -2.53 -11.54 -2.31
C GLY A 35 -3.73 -10.68 -2.66
N THR A 36 -4.90 -11.33 -2.72
CA THR A 36 -6.14 -10.73 -3.24
C THR A 36 -6.94 -10.00 -2.17
N TRP A 37 -7.55 -8.89 -2.58
CA TRP A 37 -8.32 -7.97 -1.75
C TRP A 37 -9.55 -7.44 -2.49
N TYR A 38 -10.62 -7.21 -1.74
CA TYR A 38 -11.79 -6.46 -2.18
C TYR A 38 -11.70 -5.01 -1.73
N ILE A 39 -11.93 -4.06 -2.63
CA ILE A 39 -12.08 -2.64 -2.28
C ILE A 39 -13.56 -2.42 -1.98
N THR A 40 -13.88 -2.33 -0.69
CA THR A 40 -15.26 -2.39 -0.17
C THR A 40 -15.80 -1.03 0.26
N ALA A 41 -14.93 -0.04 0.45
CA ALA A 41 -15.32 1.34 0.68
C ALA A 41 -14.25 2.29 0.12
N MET A 42 -14.67 3.50 -0.26
CA MET A 42 -13.73 4.53 -0.68
C MET A 42 -14.22 5.94 -0.31
N ALA A 43 -13.29 6.87 -0.29
CA ALA A 43 -13.56 8.30 -0.22
C ALA A 43 -12.71 9.04 -1.25
N SER A 44 -13.23 10.07 -1.92
CA SER A 44 -12.46 10.84 -2.91
C SER A 44 -13.00 12.25 -3.10
N ASP A 45 -12.10 13.20 -3.37
CA ASP A 45 -12.42 14.59 -3.74
C ASP A 45 -12.60 14.79 -5.26
N SER A 46 -12.59 13.69 -6.03
CA SER A 46 -12.81 13.73 -7.46
C SER A 46 -14.27 13.99 -7.82
N LYS A 47 -14.51 15.06 -8.57
CA LYS A 47 -15.84 15.39 -9.12
C LYS A 47 -16.45 14.25 -9.93
N THR A 48 -15.66 13.56 -10.75
CA THR A 48 -16.14 12.44 -11.56
C THR A 48 -16.63 11.27 -10.71
N TYR A 49 -15.94 10.94 -9.60
CA TYR A 49 -16.42 9.89 -8.69
C TYR A 49 -17.67 10.34 -7.93
N LEU A 50 -17.74 11.62 -7.54
CA LEU A 50 -18.92 12.18 -6.88
C LEU A 50 -20.16 12.18 -7.79
N GLU A 51 -20.01 12.59 -9.05
CA GLU A 51 -21.09 12.58 -10.07
C GLU A 51 -21.59 11.16 -10.35
N LYS A 52 -20.69 10.17 -10.32
CA LYS A 52 -21.01 8.75 -10.59
C LYS A 52 -21.17 7.91 -9.32
N LYS A 53 -21.37 8.54 -8.14
CA LYS A 53 -21.36 7.85 -6.84
C LYS A 53 -22.31 6.65 -6.77
N ASP A 54 -23.48 6.76 -7.40
CA ASP A 54 -24.52 5.72 -7.37
C ASP A 54 -24.24 4.54 -8.32
N GLN A 55 -23.19 4.66 -9.14
CA GLN A 55 -22.72 3.64 -10.07
C GLN A 55 -21.46 2.94 -9.56
N LEU A 56 -20.90 3.38 -8.44
CA LEU A 56 -19.71 2.76 -7.86
C LEU A 56 -20.07 1.40 -7.29
N LYS A 57 -19.24 0.40 -7.61
CA LYS A 57 -19.35 -0.97 -7.10
C LYS A 57 -18.01 -1.44 -6.55
N MET A 58 -18.05 -2.51 -5.77
CA MET A 58 -16.87 -3.15 -5.20
C MET A 58 -15.88 -3.56 -6.30
N ALA A 59 -14.61 -3.24 -6.10
CA ALA A 59 -13.52 -3.60 -7.01
C ALA A 59 -12.63 -4.68 -6.37
N MET A 60 -11.77 -5.29 -7.17
CA MET A 60 -10.75 -6.24 -6.69
C MET A 60 -9.34 -5.71 -6.95
N ALA A 61 -8.41 -6.10 -6.09
CA ALA A 61 -6.98 -5.88 -6.26
C ALA A 61 -6.19 -7.15 -5.89
N ASN A 62 -5.11 -7.44 -6.60
CA ASN A 62 -4.11 -8.41 -6.20
C ASN A 62 -2.78 -7.69 -6.02
N ILE A 63 -2.09 -7.97 -4.93
CA ILE A 63 -0.79 -7.39 -4.61
C ILE A 63 0.25 -8.51 -4.62
N GLU A 64 1.22 -8.40 -5.51
CA GLU A 64 2.40 -9.26 -5.53
C GLU A 64 3.59 -8.47 -5.02
N VAL A 65 4.36 -9.06 -4.11
CA VAL A 65 5.62 -8.50 -3.63
C VAL A 65 6.74 -9.01 -4.52
N LEU A 66 7.49 -8.10 -5.13
CA LEU A 66 8.63 -8.42 -5.99
C LEU A 66 9.93 -8.47 -5.15
N GLY A 67 10.97 -9.07 -5.71
CA GLY A 67 12.21 -9.39 -4.97
C GLY A 67 13.01 -8.18 -4.45
N ASP A 68 12.72 -6.97 -4.93
CA ASP A 68 13.34 -5.71 -4.51
C ASP A 68 12.45 -4.89 -3.56
N GLY A 69 11.31 -5.43 -3.14
CA GLY A 69 10.32 -4.74 -2.31
C GLY A 69 9.34 -3.88 -3.11
N ASP A 70 9.45 -3.84 -4.44
CA ASP A 70 8.42 -3.28 -5.31
C ASP A 70 7.13 -4.11 -5.20
N LEU A 71 5.99 -3.47 -5.43
CA LEU A 71 4.69 -4.14 -5.47
C LEU A 71 4.12 -4.09 -6.89
N ASN A 72 3.79 -5.25 -7.44
CA ASN A 72 2.93 -5.32 -8.62
C ASN A 72 1.48 -5.39 -8.17
N VAL A 73 0.70 -4.34 -8.46
CA VAL A 73 -0.70 -4.25 -8.04
C VAL A 73 -1.61 -4.32 -9.25
N SER A 74 -2.34 -5.43 -9.36
CA SER A 74 -3.36 -5.67 -10.39
C SER A 74 -4.73 -5.27 -9.86
N PHE A 75 -5.54 -4.57 -10.67
CA PHE A 75 -6.88 -4.13 -10.32
C PHE A 75 -7.91 -4.67 -11.32
N ALA A 76 -9.10 -5.00 -10.83
CA ALA A 76 -10.32 -5.14 -11.61
C ALA A 76 -11.37 -4.18 -11.05
N ILE A 77 -11.68 -3.12 -11.80
CA ILE A 77 -12.58 -2.05 -11.38
C ILE A 77 -13.81 -2.05 -12.30
N PRO A 78 -15.01 -2.29 -11.76
CA PRO A 78 -16.24 -2.16 -12.55
C PRO A 78 -16.48 -0.68 -12.88
N THR A 79 -16.66 -0.39 -14.17
CA THR A 79 -17.18 0.90 -14.65
C THR A 79 -18.53 0.69 -15.33
N PRO A 80 -19.31 1.76 -15.56
CA PRO A 80 -20.59 1.63 -16.25
C PRO A 80 -20.48 1.02 -17.65
N GLU A 81 -19.36 1.24 -18.34
CA GLU A 81 -19.16 0.73 -19.70
C GLU A 81 -18.57 -0.68 -19.72
N ARG A 82 -17.66 -1.02 -18.79
CA ARG A 82 -16.94 -2.31 -18.79
C ARG A 82 -16.23 -2.61 -17.47
N CYS A 83 -15.79 -3.85 -17.32
CA CYS A 83 -14.78 -4.20 -16.31
C CYS A 83 -13.40 -3.71 -16.76
N MET A 84 -12.83 -2.72 -16.08
CA MET A 84 -11.46 -2.26 -16.35
C MET A 84 -10.45 -3.08 -15.55
N LYS A 85 -9.57 -3.80 -16.25
CA LYS A 85 -8.44 -4.50 -15.65
C LYS A 85 -7.11 -3.85 -16.04
N PHE A 86 -6.22 -3.68 -15.08
CA PHE A 86 -4.88 -3.13 -15.31
C PHE A 86 -3.96 -3.39 -14.11
N SER A 87 -2.66 -3.33 -14.34
CA SER A 87 -1.65 -3.44 -13.28
C SER A 87 -0.74 -2.21 -13.26
N SER A 88 -0.07 -2.00 -12.13
CA SER A 88 0.91 -0.90 -11.94
C SER A 88 1.97 -1.32 -10.94
N ILE A 89 3.22 -0.93 -11.20
CA ILE A 89 4.33 -1.17 -10.29
C ILE A 89 4.44 0.00 -9.31
N TYR A 90 4.46 -0.31 -8.03
CA TYR A 90 4.58 0.61 -6.91
C TYR A 90 5.94 0.40 -6.23
N LYS A 91 6.79 1.43 -6.26
CA LYS A 91 8.15 1.41 -5.71
C LYS A 91 8.19 2.08 -4.34
N PRO A 92 8.93 1.58 -3.36
CA PRO A 92 9.11 2.26 -2.06
C PRO A 92 9.70 3.68 -2.24
N THR A 93 9.21 4.66 -1.48
CA THR A 93 9.70 6.06 -1.57
C THR A 93 10.82 6.39 -0.57
N GLY A 94 11.13 5.47 0.34
CA GLY A 94 12.01 5.69 1.49
C GLY A 94 11.27 6.15 2.75
N ASN A 95 10.04 6.65 2.62
CA ASN A 95 9.16 6.86 3.76
C ASN A 95 8.52 5.52 4.18
N PRO A 96 8.34 5.26 5.48
CA PRO A 96 7.67 4.06 5.94
C PRO A 96 6.26 3.92 5.34
N ASP A 97 5.92 2.71 4.91
CA ASP A 97 4.59 2.34 4.42
C ASP A 97 4.10 3.15 3.19
N GLU A 98 5.01 3.83 2.49
CA GLU A 98 4.72 4.67 1.35
C GLU A 98 5.36 4.13 0.06
N TYR A 99 4.56 4.12 -1.00
CA TYR A 99 4.97 3.68 -2.32
C TYR A 99 4.55 4.68 -3.39
N HIS A 100 5.31 4.76 -4.47
CA HIS A 100 5.05 5.61 -5.60
C HIS A 100 5.00 4.82 -6.91
N SER A 101 4.10 5.21 -7.79
CA SER A 101 4.00 4.68 -9.14
C SER A 101 3.83 5.83 -10.13
N SER A 102 4.69 5.88 -11.14
CA SER A 102 4.53 6.78 -12.28
C SER A 102 3.52 6.24 -13.32
N ASP A 103 3.17 4.96 -13.20
CA ASP A 103 2.22 4.30 -14.09
C ASP A 103 0.85 4.97 -14.01
N ARG A 104 0.26 5.20 -15.19
CA ARG A 104 -1.11 5.72 -15.32
C ARG A 104 -1.33 7.02 -14.52
N GLY A 105 -0.30 7.86 -14.42
CA GLY A 105 -0.36 9.20 -13.84
C GLY A 105 -0.02 9.21 -12.36
N ASN A 106 1.28 9.39 -12.09
CA ASN A 106 1.95 9.73 -10.83
C ASN A 106 1.06 9.66 -9.60
N LYS A 107 1.21 8.55 -8.87
CA LYS A 107 0.40 8.23 -7.72
C LYS A 107 1.29 7.80 -6.57
N THR A 108 1.14 8.47 -5.43
CA THR A 108 1.74 8.07 -4.16
C THR A 108 0.66 7.45 -3.29
N VAL A 109 0.94 6.30 -2.70
CA VAL A 109 0.05 5.58 -1.80
C VAL A 109 0.75 5.36 -0.46
N GLN A 110 -0.02 5.44 0.62
CA GLN A 110 0.43 5.20 1.98
C GLN A 110 -0.52 4.22 2.65
N LEU A 111 0.03 3.17 3.25
CA LEU A 111 -0.71 2.28 4.13
C LEU A 111 -0.94 2.98 5.48
N VAL A 112 -2.20 3.35 5.75
CA VAL A 112 -2.57 4.18 6.91
C VAL A 112 -2.90 3.33 8.13
N ASN A 113 -3.57 2.19 7.91
CA ASN A 113 -3.97 1.30 8.99
C ASN A 113 -4.21 -0.10 8.46
N THR A 114 -3.87 -1.11 9.24
CA THR A 114 -4.13 -2.52 8.92
C THR A 114 -4.12 -3.34 10.19
N ASP A 115 -4.86 -4.45 10.21
CA ASP A 115 -4.72 -5.51 11.21
C ASP A 115 -3.83 -6.66 10.72
N SER A 116 -3.08 -6.42 9.64
CA SER A 116 -2.14 -7.34 9.01
C SER A 116 -2.77 -8.59 8.38
N SER A 117 -4.09 -8.77 8.45
CA SER A 117 -4.72 -10.05 8.09
C SER A 117 -6.05 -9.91 7.36
N SER A 118 -6.95 -9.05 7.82
CA SER A 118 -8.33 -8.99 7.34
C SER A 118 -8.67 -7.70 6.58
N TYR A 119 -8.05 -6.58 6.93
CA TYR A 119 -8.30 -5.30 6.24
C TYR A 119 -7.06 -4.42 6.16
N MET A 120 -7.08 -3.49 5.21
CA MET A 120 -6.15 -2.36 5.18
C MET A 120 -6.83 -1.08 4.68
N VAL A 121 -6.41 0.04 5.21
CA VAL A 121 -6.82 1.39 4.81
C VAL A 121 -5.64 2.04 4.11
N VAL A 122 -5.83 2.41 2.85
CA VAL A 122 -4.77 3.00 2.02
C VAL A 122 -5.20 4.39 1.59
N PHE A 123 -4.36 5.37 1.88
CA PHE A 123 -4.49 6.72 1.36
C PHE A 123 -3.68 6.85 0.07
N ALA A 124 -4.24 7.53 -0.92
CA ALA A 124 -3.61 7.74 -2.21
C ALA A 124 -3.75 9.19 -2.62
N THR A 125 -2.67 9.74 -3.16
CA THR A 125 -2.68 11.01 -3.87
C THR A 125 -2.26 10.79 -5.31
N ARG A 126 -2.96 11.44 -6.24
CA ARG A 126 -2.68 11.36 -7.66
C ARG A 126 -2.56 12.76 -8.24
N GLU A 127 -1.48 13.00 -8.96
CA GLU A 127 -1.34 14.24 -9.71
C GLU A 127 -1.86 14.05 -11.13
N LYS A 128 -2.80 14.89 -11.54
CA LYS A 128 -3.33 14.91 -12.90
C LYS A 128 -3.61 16.34 -13.32
N ASN A 129 -2.99 16.79 -14.41
CA ASN A 129 -3.18 18.13 -14.99
C ASN A 129 -2.96 19.26 -13.97
N GLY A 130 -1.91 19.18 -13.15
CA GLY A 130 -1.60 20.17 -12.11
C GLY A 130 -2.57 20.17 -10.91
N LYS A 131 -3.53 19.24 -10.86
CA LYS A 131 -4.44 19.06 -9.71
C LYS A 131 -4.05 17.80 -8.95
N LYS A 132 -3.96 17.93 -7.63
CA LYS A 132 -3.78 16.80 -6.71
C LYS A 132 -5.15 16.27 -6.31
N LEU A 133 -5.42 15.02 -6.65
CA LEU A 133 -6.62 14.29 -6.23
C LEU A 133 -6.28 13.41 -5.04
N LYS A 134 -7.16 13.34 -4.06
CA LYS A 134 -7.05 12.48 -2.89
C LYS A 134 -8.05 11.33 -2.96
N MET A 135 -7.63 10.19 -2.43
CA MET A 135 -8.49 9.03 -2.28
C MET A 135 -8.11 8.24 -1.03
N LEU A 136 -9.11 7.74 -0.31
CA LEU A 136 -8.93 6.75 0.74
C LEU A 136 -9.68 5.50 0.32
N ARG A 137 -9.10 4.31 0.52
CA ARG A 137 -9.74 3.03 0.19
C ARG A 137 -9.64 2.08 1.36
N LEU A 138 -10.73 1.37 1.61
CA LEU A 138 -10.76 0.20 2.46
C LEU A 138 -10.64 -1.05 1.60
N TYR A 139 -9.58 -1.81 1.84
CA TYR A 139 -9.39 -3.14 1.29
C TYR A 139 -9.74 -4.16 2.37
N SER A 140 -10.38 -5.26 1.99
CA SER A 140 -10.80 -6.34 2.88
C SER A 140 -10.58 -7.69 2.20
N ARG A 141 -10.20 -8.71 2.99
CA ARG A 141 -10.12 -10.10 2.49
C ARG A 141 -11.49 -10.70 2.21
N ALA A 142 -12.54 -10.19 2.86
CA ALA A 142 -13.92 -10.61 2.67
C ALA A 142 -14.75 -9.49 2.02
N GLN A 143 -15.74 -9.87 1.21
CA GLN A 143 -16.68 -8.91 0.62
C GLN A 143 -17.56 -8.23 1.69
N GLN A 144 -18.00 -9.00 2.69
CA GLN A 144 -18.75 -8.46 3.82
C GLN A 144 -17.80 -8.00 4.92
N VAL A 145 -17.84 -6.71 5.23
CA VAL A 145 -16.98 -6.08 6.23
C VAL A 145 -17.72 -5.87 7.53
N ARG A 146 -17.09 -6.23 8.65
CA ARG A 146 -17.65 -6.00 10.00
C ARG A 146 -17.96 -4.52 10.23
N PRO A 147 -19.11 -4.16 10.83
CA PRO A 147 -19.49 -2.76 11.07
C PRO A 147 -18.41 -1.92 11.77
N LYS A 148 -17.68 -2.51 12.73
CA LYS A 148 -16.58 -1.84 13.45
C LYS A 148 -15.47 -1.33 12.50
N ILE A 149 -15.16 -2.08 11.45
CA ILE A 149 -14.13 -1.71 10.46
C ILE A 149 -14.66 -0.62 9.52
N ILE A 150 -15.94 -0.68 9.14
CA ILE A 150 -16.58 0.41 8.38
C ILE A 150 -16.58 1.72 9.18
N SER A 151 -16.93 1.67 10.47
CA SER A 151 -16.87 2.85 11.34
C SER A 151 -15.44 3.38 11.49
N LEU A 152 -14.44 2.50 11.57
CA LEU A 152 -13.02 2.88 11.58
C LEU A 152 -12.62 3.59 10.28
N PHE A 153 -12.99 3.03 9.12
CA PHE A 153 -12.74 3.67 7.83
C PHE A 153 -13.36 5.06 7.74
N LYS A 154 -14.62 5.23 8.16
CA LYS A 154 -15.29 6.54 8.17
C LYS A 154 -14.56 7.56 9.06
N ARG A 155 -14.03 7.15 10.22
CA ARG A 155 -13.22 8.05 11.07
C ARG A 155 -11.94 8.49 10.36
N PHE A 156 -11.20 7.56 9.75
CA PHE A 156 -10.03 7.91 8.96
C PHE A 156 -10.39 8.83 7.79
N ALA A 157 -11.47 8.58 7.07
CA ALA A 157 -11.90 9.45 5.98
C ALA A 157 -12.14 10.89 6.47
N LYS A 158 -12.82 11.08 7.59
CA LYS A 158 -13.00 12.42 8.20
C LYS A 158 -11.67 13.05 8.62
N GLN A 159 -10.76 12.29 9.21
CA GLN A 159 -9.42 12.78 9.58
C GLN A 159 -8.60 13.26 8.36
N TYR A 160 -8.77 12.61 7.20
CA TYR A 160 -8.13 13.01 5.94
C TYR A 160 -8.90 14.11 5.18
N GLY A 161 -9.94 14.67 5.80
CA GLY A 161 -10.71 15.82 5.31
C GLY A 161 -11.80 15.46 4.29
N PHE A 162 -12.26 14.20 4.25
CA PHE A 162 -13.42 13.81 3.46
C PHE A 162 -14.72 14.05 4.26
N THR A 163 -15.76 14.48 3.57
CA THR A 163 -17.12 14.68 4.10
C THR A 163 -17.97 13.42 3.93
N ASP A 164 -19.10 13.34 4.63
CA ASP A 164 -20.01 12.18 4.51
C ASP A 164 -20.52 11.98 3.06
N GLU A 165 -20.65 13.05 2.28
CA GLU A 165 -21.04 13.00 0.85
C GLU A 165 -19.96 12.40 -0.06
N THR A 166 -18.69 12.48 0.36
CA THR A 166 -17.53 12.01 -0.40
C THR A 166 -17.02 10.66 0.10
N ILE A 167 -17.79 9.98 0.95
CA ILE A 167 -17.50 8.66 1.52
C ILE A 167 -18.57 7.67 1.06
N TRP A 168 -18.16 6.59 0.40
CA TRP A 168 -19.06 5.61 -0.19
C TRP A 168 -18.70 4.19 0.26
N ILE A 169 -19.70 3.45 0.72
CA ILE A 169 -19.61 1.99 0.93
C ILE A 169 -20.05 1.34 -0.37
N LEU A 170 -19.23 0.43 -0.89
CA LEU A 170 -19.39 -0.08 -2.24
C LEU A 170 -20.21 -1.37 -2.23
N PRO A 171 -21.31 -1.45 -3.01
CA PRO A 171 -22.11 -2.66 -3.11
C PRO A 171 -21.31 -3.80 -3.78
N THR A 172 -21.59 -5.03 -3.36
CA THR A 172 -21.03 -6.26 -3.92
C THR A 172 -21.42 -6.45 -5.38
N GLN A 173 -20.56 -7.12 -6.14
CA GLN A 173 -20.78 -7.47 -7.54
C GLN A 173 -19.93 -8.70 -7.90
N GLU A 174 -20.35 -9.46 -8.93
CA GLU A 174 -19.66 -10.68 -9.37
C GLU A 174 -19.11 -10.59 -10.81
N GLU A 175 -19.47 -9.55 -11.56
CA GLU A 175 -19.20 -9.38 -13.00
C GLU A 175 -17.74 -9.00 -13.32
N CYS A 176 -17.04 -8.33 -12.40
CA CYS A 176 -15.71 -7.78 -12.62
C CYS A 176 -14.71 -8.31 -11.59
N GLN A 177 -14.02 -9.37 -11.98
CA GLN A 177 -13.04 -10.08 -11.15
C GLN A 177 -11.65 -10.05 -11.77
N LEU A 178 -10.61 -10.18 -10.95
CA LEU A 178 -9.29 -10.58 -11.46
C LEU A 178 -9.39 -12.03 -11.94
N GLY A 179 -8.82 -12.36 -13.09
CA GLY A 179 -8.78 -13.77 -13.53
C GLY A 179 -7.99 -14.60 -12.51
N GLU A 180 -8.12 -15.93 -12.54
CA GLU A 180 -7.21 -16.78 -11.79
C GLU A 180 -5.76 -16.50 -12.24
N PRO A 181 -4.80 -16.38 -11.29
CA PRO A 181 -3.39 -16.17 -11.62
C PRO A 181 -2.80 -17.32 -12.45
#